data_AF-A0A6J4VDM6-F1
#
_entry.id   AF-A0A6J4VDM6-F1
#
_cell.length_a   1.000
_cell.length_b   1.000
_cell.length_c   1.000
_cell.angle_alpha   90.00
_cell.angle_beta   90.00
_cell.angle_gamma   90.00
#
_symmetry.space_group_name_H-M   'P 1'
#
loop_
_entity.id
_entity.type
_entity.pdbx_description
1 polymer ?
#
loop_
_entity_poly.entity_id
_entity_poly.type
_entity_poly.pdbx_seq_one_letter_code
_entity_poly.pdbx_strand_id
1 'polypeptide(L)'
;MAKKPQYRKPFKPAPVPAVPTEERPRRQDPDAISVDGKVLVALPNAMFTVELENGHSVLSHLAGKMRKNYIRVLPGDRVVVELSPYDLSRGRITYRHR
;
A
#
# COMPACT_ATOMS: atom_id res chain seq x y z
N MET A 1 -57.82 -25.96 -24.17
CA MET A 1 -56.48 -25.81 -24.80
C MET A 1 -56.46 -24.47 -25.52
N ALA A 2 -55.50 -23.56 -25.41
CA ALA A 2 -54.22 -23.49 -24.72
C ALA A 2 -53.92 -22.00 -24.42
N LYS A 3 -53.37 -21.73 -23.24
CA LYS A 3 -52.87 -20.41 -22.83
C LYS A 3 -51.71 -20.01 -23.76
N LYS A 4 -51.77 -18.85 -24.42
CA LYS A 4 -50.56 -18.24 -24.99
C LYS A 4 -49.87 -17.42 -23.90
N PRO A 5 -48.63 -17.77 -23.53
CA PRO A 5 -47.93 -17.12 -22.43
C PRO A 5 -47.52 -15.70 -22.84
N GLN A 6 -47.70 -14.78 -21.91
CA GLN A 6 -47.30 -13.39 -22.04
C GLN A 6 -45.79 -13.29 -22.25
N TYR A 7 -45.38 -12.86 -23.44
CA TYR A 7 -44.03 -12.39 -23.69
C TYR A 7 -43.90 -10.98 -23.08
N ARG A 8 -43.56 -10.90 -21.79
CA ARG A 8 -43.02 -9.67 -21.21
C ARG A 8 -41.61 -9.51 -21.76
N LYS A 9 -41.43 -8.57 -22.69
CA LYS A 9 -40.13 -8.16 -23.23
C LYS A 9 -39.11 -8.07 -22.09
N PRO A 10 -37.87 -8.53 -22.27
CA PRO A 10 -36.84 -8.36 -21.26
C PRO A 10 -36.64 -6.86 -21.04
N PHE A 11 -36.79 -6.43 -19.80
CA PHE A 11 -36.45 -5.09 -19.35
C PHE A 11 -34.94 -4.92 -19.60
N LYS A 12 -34.55 -4.15 -20.61
CA LYS A 12 -33.16 -3.72 -20.73
C LYS A 12 -32.88 -2.85 -19.50
N PRO A 13 -31.96 -3.21 -18.60
CA PRO A 13 -31.59 -2.27 -17.56
C PRO A 13 -31.04 -1.02 -18.25
N ALA A 14 -31.45 0.15 -17.77
CA ALA A 14 -30.87 1.41 -18.21
C ALA A 14 -29.34 1.30 -18.12
N PRO A 15 -28.58 1.97 -19.02
CA PRO A 15 -27.14 2.04 -18.84
C PRO A 15 -26.91 2.59 -17.44
N VAL A 16 -26.24 1.79 -16.60
CA VAL A 16 -25.74 2.29 -15.32
C VAL A 16 -24.99 3.57 -15.64
N PRO A 17 -25.28 4.70 -14.96
CA PRO A 17 -24.47 5.88 -15.14
C PRO A 17 -23.04 5.44 -14.85
N ALA A 18 -22.14 5.67 -15.82
CA ALA A 18 -20.73 5.48 -15.59
C ALA A 18 -20.37 6.41 -14.44
N VAL A 19 -20.34 5.84 -13.22
CA VAL A 19 -19.77 6.53 -12.07
C VAL A 19 -18.41 6.96 -12.57
N PRO A 20 -18.06 8.26 -12.55
CA PRO A 20 -16.72 8.66 -12.87
C PRO A 20 -15.83 7.80 -11.99
N THR A 21 -14.89 7.07 -12.59
CA THR A 21 -13.81 6.45 -11.85
C THR A 21 -13.07 7.59 -11.19
N GLU A 22 -13.56 8.04 -10.03
CA GLU A 22 -12.89 9.03 -9.22
C GLU A 22 -11.50 8.46 -9.03
N GLU A 23 -10.50 9.16 -9.58
CA GLU A 23 -9.11 8.95 -9.24
C GLU A 23 -9.05 9.06 -7.73
N ARG A 24 -9.10 7.90 -7.06
CA ARG A 24 -8.99 7.85 -5.61
C ARG A 24 -7.74 8.66 -5.30
N PRO A 25 -7.84 9.76 -4.53
CA PRO A 25 -6.66 10.50 -4.17
C PRO A 25 -5.70 9.50 -3.56
N ARG A 26 -4.43 9.53 -3.98
CA ARG A 26 -3.38 8.75 -3.33
C ARG A 26 -3.49 9.13 -1.86
N ARG A 27 -4.09 8.25 -1.02
CA ARG A 27 -4.23 8.50 0.41
C ARG A 27 -2.82 8.69 0.94
N GLN A 28 -2.46 9.95 1.14
CA GLN A 28 -1.34 10.34 1.96
C GLN A 28 -1.99 10.44 3.32
N ASP A 29 -1.77 9.43 4.15
CA ASP A 29 -2.24 9.44 5.53
C ASP A 29 -1.56 10.63 6.21
N PRO A 30 -2.29 11.71 6.56
CA PRO A 30 -1.70 12.99 6.97
C PRO A 30 -0.92 12.90 8.30
N ASP A 31 -1.07 11.79 9.02
CA ASP A 31 -0.48 11.58 10.34
C ASP A 31 0.74 10.64 10.33
N ALA A 32 1.27 10.26 9.17
CA ALA A 32 2.43 9.37 9.09
C ALA A 32 3.71 10.06 9.60
N ILE A 33 4.39 9.44 10.57
CA ILE A 33 5.62 9.96 11.15
C ILE A 33 6.81 9.44 10.33
N SER A 34 7.65 10.33 9.82
CA SER A 34 8.87 9.96 9.11
C SER A 34 10.04 9.83 10.09
N VAL A 35 10.68 8.66 10.11
CA VAL A 35 11.84 8.38 10.96
C VAL A 35 12.92 7.71 10.14
N ASP A 36 14.17 8.08 10.41
CA ASP A 36 15.35 7.43 9.85
C ASP A 36 15.71 6.14 10.62
N GLY A 37 16.31 5.20 9.89
CA GLY A 37 16.75 3.95 10.46
C GLY A 37 17.71 3.19 9.56
N LYS A 38 18.31 2.15 10.11
CA LYS A 38 19.24 1.26 9.43
C LYS A 38 18.61 -0.11 9.25
N VAL A 39 18.74 -0.68 8.05
CA VAL A 39 18.28 -2.05 7.78
C VAL A 39 19.24 -3.03 8.43
N LEU A 40 18.73 -3.92 9.29
CA LEU A 40 19.52 -5.01 9.89
C LEU A 40 19.48 -6.26 9.02
N VAL A 41 18.26 -6.77 8.77
CA VAL A 41 18.04 -8.05 8.09
C VAL A 41 16.91 -7.91 7.08
N ALA A 42 17.11 -8.50 5.90
CA ALA A 42 16.08 -8.65 4.89
C ALA A 42 15.48 -10.06 4.97
N LEU A 43 14.16 -10.13 5.17
CA LEU A 43 13.40 -11.38 5.17
C LEU A 43 12.87 -11.67 3.74
N PRO A 44 12.68 -12.95 3.37
CA PRO A 44 12.33 -13.37 2.01
C PRO A 44 10.97 -12.86 1.47
N ASN A 45 10.11 -12.24 2.30
CA ASN A 45 8.82 -11.69 1.90
C ASN A 45 8.85 -10.19 1.57
N ALA A 46 10.01 -9.65 1.20
CA ALA A 46 10.25 -8.20 1.09
C ALA A 46 9.86 -7.43 2.36
N MET A 47 10.03 -8.10 3.50
CA MET A 47 9.96 -7.52 4.83
C MET A 47 11.39 -7.26 5.30
N PHE A 48 11.59 -6.14 5.97
CA PHE A 48 12.90 -5.70 6.42
C PHE A 48 12.78 -5.38 7.91
N THR A 49 13.70 -5.92 8.69
CA THR A 49 13.89 -5.50 10.06
C THR A 49 14.75 -4.24 10.03
N VAL A 50 14.14 -3.11 10.39
CA VAL A 50 14.81 -1.81 10.46
C VAL A 50 14.99 -1.43 11.91
N GLU A 51 16.20 -1.04 12.28
CA GLU A 51 16.50 -0.43 13.56
C GLU A 51 16.41 1.08 13.40
N LEU A 52 15.48 1.70 14.12
CA LEU A 52 15.39 3.16 14.19
C LEU A 52 16.53 3.71 15.05
N GLU A 53 16.88 4.98 14.86
CA GLU A 53 17.82 5.68 15.75
C GLU A 53 17.33 5.72 17.22
N ASN A 54 16.02 5.51 17.43
CA ASN A 54 15.41 5.39 18.75
C ASN A 54 15.67 4.02 19.44
N GLY A 55 16.39 3.09 18.81
CA GLY A 55 16.67 1.75 19.36
C GLY A 55 15.51 0.75 19.22
N HIS A 56 14.47 1.10 18.47
CA HIS A 56 13.33 0.22 18.19
C HIS A 56 13.54 -0.56 16.89
N SER A 57 13.32 -1.87 16.96
CA SER A 57 13.25 -2.74 15.80
C SER A 57 11.84 -2.78 15.21
N VAL A 58 11.68 -2.32 13.97
CA VAL A 58 10.41 -2.20 13.26
C VAL A 58 10.41 -3.15 12.07
N LEU A 59 9.28 -3.83 11.87
CA LEU A 59 9.07 -4.68 10.70
C LEU A 59 8.45 -3.84 9.59
N SER A 60 9.21 -3.60 8.54
CA SER A 60 8.84 -2.66 7.49
C SER A 60 8.78 -3.35 6.12
N HIS A 61 7.92 -2.84 5.24
CA HIS A 61 7.85 -3.28 3.85
C HIS A 61 8.17 -2.12 2.89
N LEU A 62 8.63 -2.44 1.68
CA LEU A 62 8.85 -1.41 0.65
C LEU A 62 7.53 -0.77 0.23
N ALA A 63 7.51 0.56 0.15
CA ALA A 63 6.44 1.27 -0.53
C ALA A 63 6.32 0.79 -1.99
N GLY A 64 5.08 0.77 -2.51
CA GLY A 64 4.82 0.39 -3.90
C GLY A 64 5.59 1.23 -4.91
N LYS A 65 5.89 2.49 -4.58
CA LYS A 65 6.75 3.37 -5.40
C LYS A 65 8.16 2.79 -5.55
N MET A 66 8.76 2.29 -4.47
CA MET A 66 10.08 1.69 -4.53
C MET A 66 10.10 0.38 -5.34
N ARG A 67 9.02 -0.42 -5.26
CA ARG A 67 8.86 -1.64 -6.08
C ARG A 67 8.82 -1.30 -7.57
N LYS A 68 8.10 -0.25 -7.97
CA LYS A 68 8.06 0.23 -9.37
C LYS A 68 9.42 0.71 -9.88
N ASN A 69 10.22 1.31 -9.00
CA ASN A 69 11.56 1.80 -9.32
C ASN A 69 12.67 0.74 -9.15
N TYR A 70 12.33 -0.53 -8.90
CA TYR A 70 13.27 -1.64 -8.72
C TYR A 70 14.40 -1.35 -7.72
N ILE A 71 14.09 -0.62 -6.65
CA ILE A 71 15.08 -0.28 -5.63
C ILE A 71 15.40 -1.54 -4.83
N ARG A 72 16.67 -1.96 -4.86
CA ARG A 72 17.19 -3.06 -4.05
C ARG A 72 17.63 -2.48 -2.71
N VAL A 73 17.15 -3.09 -1.62
CA VAL A 73 17.56 -2.73 -0.26
C VAL A 73 18.48 -3.83 0.25
N LEU A 74 19.68 -3.44 0.68
CA LEU A 74 20.66 -4.33 1.27
C LEU A 74 20.68 -4.14 2.79
N PRO A 75 21.02 -5.17 3.57
CA PRO A 75 21.27 -5.00 4.99
C PRO A 75 22.46 -4.03 5.17
N GLY A 76 22.30 -3.08 6.10
CA GLY A 76 23.24 -2.00 6.36
C GLY A 76 22.87 -0.65 5.75
N ASP A 77 21.89 -0.61 4.85
CA ASP A 77 21.45 0.64 4.22
C ASP A 77 20.69 1.55 5.20
N ARG A 78 20.86 2.86 5.02
CA ARG A 78 20.05 3.89 5.68
C ARG A 78 18.77 4.12 4.89
N VAL A 79 17.64 3.98 5.57
CA VAL A 79 16.30 4.09 4.99
C VAL A 79 15.46 5.04 5.82
N VAL A 80 14.53 5.72 5.14
CA VAL A 80 13.48 6.51 5.79
C VAL A 80 12.23 5.66 5.83
N VAL A 81 11.72 5.48 7.04
CA VAL A 81 10.53 4.71 7.34
C VAL A 81 9.43 5.66 7.75
N GLU A 82 8.28 5.54 7.10
CA GLU A 82 7.04 6.16 7.54
C GLU A 82 6.30 5.19 8.45
N LEU A 83 6.11 5.59 9.69
CA LEU A 83 5.35 4.86 10.69
C LEU A 83 3.92 5.37 10.73
N SER A 84 2.99 4.46 10.97
CA SER A 84 1.63 4.85 11.33
C SER A 84 1.63 5.29 12.80
N PRO A 85 0.96 6.39 13.16
CA PRO A 85 0.91 6.87 14.54
C PRO A 85 0.18 5.90 15.48
N TYR A 86 -0.55 4.93 14.92
CA TYR A 86 -1.27 3.90 15.67
C TYR A 86 -0.39 2.68 15.98
N ASP A 87 0.55 2.34 15.09
CA ASP A 87 1.40 1.16 15.20
C ASP A 87 2.87 1.51 14.91
N LEU A 88 3.64 1.74 15.97
CA LEU A 88 5.08 2.04 15.89
C LEU A 88 5.94 0.83 15.48
N SER A 89 5.40 -0.39 15.52
CA SER A 89 6.11 -1.62 15.16
C SER A 89 6.06 -1.95 13.67
N ARG A 90 5.23 -1.24 12.89
CA ARG A 90 5.05 -1.44 11.45
C ARG A 90 5.34 -0.16 10.70
N GLY A 91 6.20 -0.28 9.69
CA GLY A 91 6.65 0.85 8.90
C GLY A 91 6.57 0.62 7.40
N ARG A 92 6.52 1.73 6.67
CA ARG A 92 6.60 1.77 5.21
C ARG A 92 7.90 2.45 4.81
N ILE A 93 8.75 1.75 4.08
CA ILE A 93 10.00 2.34 3.58
C ILE A 93 9.68 3.18 2.33
N THR A 94 9.87 4.50 2.42
CA THR A 94 9.59 5.42 1.31
C THR A 94 10.85 5.91 0.61
N TYR A 95 11.95 6.06 1.35
CA TYR A 95 13.20 6.58 0.81
C TYR A 95 14.42 5.80 1.31
N ARG A 96 15.48 5.79 0.48
CA ARG A 96 16.79 5.24 0.81
C ARG A 96 17.81 6.33 0.54
N HIS A 97 18.63 6.65 1.53
CA HIS A 97 19.78 7.54 1.34
C HIS A 97 20.88 6.77 0.59
N ARG A 98 21.44 7.41 -0.45
CA ARG A 98 22.49 6.81 -1.29
C ARG A 98 23.85 6.94 -0.63
#